data_AF-A0A4Q6Y6N0-F1
#
_entry.id   AF-A0A4Q6Y6N0-F1
#
_cell.length_a   1.000
_cell.length_b   1.000
_cell.length_c   1.000
_cell.angle_alpha   90.00
_cell.angle_beta   90.00
_cell.angle_gamma   90.00
#
_symmetry.space_group_name_H-M   'P 1'
#
loop_
_entity.id
_entity.type
_entity.pdbx_description
1 polymer ?
#
loop_
_entity_poly.entity_id
_entity_poly.type
_entity_poly.pdbx_seq_one_letter_code
_entity_poly.pdbx_strand_id
1 'polypeptide(L)'
;MSRSIPPALYPVVITQDRYTGCYCNGEWIAVARASDRESDLSRIDWVLEYGPSAGDIEAACFWGDPPSWIASGPTPEGAIEALIVKAAGEITAEQP
;
A
#
# COMPACT_ATOMS: atom_id res chain seq x y z
N MET A 1 0.49 -20.87 5.80
CA MET A 1 -0.97 -20.85 5.56
C MET A 1 -1.28 -19.48 4.99
N SER A 2 -1.66 -19.37 3.72
CA SER A 2 -2.03 -18.07 3.12
C SER A 2 -3.37 -17.65 3.70
N ARG A 3 -3.46 -16.45 4.30
CA ARG A 3 -4.78 -15.92 4.66
C ARG A 3 -5.55 -15.56 3.39
N SER A 4 -6.87 -15.72 3.43
CA SER A 4 -7.73 -15.18 2.38
C SER A 4 -7.82 -13.66 2.54
N ILE A 5 -7.68 -12.93 1.44
CA ILE A 5 -7.87 -11.48 1.44
C ILE A 5 -9.33 -11.16 1.78
N PRO A 6 -9.61 -10.35 2.82
CA PRO A 6 -10.97 -9.93 3.16
C PRO A 6 -11.63 -9.21 1.97
N PRO A 7 -12.92 -9.47 1.68
CA PRO A 7 -13.63 -8.79 0.58
C PRO A 7 -13.61 -7.27 0.69
N ALA A 8 -13.55 -6.72 1.91
CA ALA A 8 -13.50 -5.29 2.17
C ALA A 8 -12.23 -4.60 1.62
N LEU A 9 -11.16 -5.36 1.36
CA LEU A 9 -9.92 -4.85 0.77
C LEU A 9 -9.90 -4.96 -0.76
N TYR A 10 -10.87 -5.62 -1.38
CA TYR A 10 -10.89 -5.87 -2.81
C TYR A 10 -11.30 -4.62 -3.61
N PRO A 11 -10.72 -4.37 -4.80
CA PRO A 11 -9.59 -5.09 -5.39
C PRO A 11 -8.27 -4.74 -4.71
N VAL A 12 -7.43 -5.75 -4.46
CA VAL A 12 -6.05 -5.54 -4.01
C VAL A 12 -5.12 -5.54 -5.22
N VAL A 13 -4.31 -4.50 -5.36
CA VAL A 13 -3.22 -4.44 -6.35
C VAL A 13 -1.89 -4.56 -5.64
N ILE A 14 -0.97 -5.28 -6.27
CA ILE A 14 0.41 -5.43 -5.82
C ILE A 14 1.33 -4.80 -6.85
N THR A 15 2.17 -3.89 -6.40
CA THR A 15 3.24 -3.29 -7.19
C THR A 15 4.56 -3.44 -6.46
N GLN A 16 5.66 -3.32 -7.18
CA GLN A 16 6.99 -3.38 -6.60
C GLN A 16 7.66 -2.02 -6.69
N ASP A 17 8.31 -1.61 -5.62
CA ASP A 17 9.25 -0.51 -5.64
C ASP A 17 10.47 -0.90 -6.50
N ARG A 18 10.46 -0.41 -7.73
CA ARG A 18 11.55 -0.57 -8.71
C ARG A 18 12.27 0.74 -8.99
N TYR A 19 11.99 1.77 -8.20
CA TYR A 19 12.71 3.03 -8.32
C TYR A 19 14.19 2.80 -8.05
N THR A 20 15.08 3.51 -8.73
CA THR A 20 16.54 3.38 -8.53
C THR A 20 17.15 4.59 -7.83
N GLY A 21 16.33 5.48 -7.27
CA GLY A 21 16.78 6.62 -6.48
C GLY A 21 17.06 6.28 -5.02
N CYS A 22 17.38 7.30 -4.23
CA CYS A 22 17.94 7.13 -2.88
C CYS A 22 16.94 6.61 -1.85
N TYR A 23 15.64 6.74 -2.11
CA TYR A 23 14.55 6.30 -1.24
C TYR A 23 13.87 5.00 -1.73
N CYS A 24 14.52 4.26 -2.61
CA CYS A 24 14.09 2.90 -2.93
C CYS A 24 14.35 1.96 -1.75
N ASN A 25 13.29 1.32 -1.26
CA ASN A 25 13.39 0.27 -0.25
C ASN A 25 13.36 -1.14 -0.88
N GLY A 26 13.06 -1.24 -2.18
CA GLY A 26 12.99 -2.52 -2.91
C GLY A 26 11.85 -3.43 -2.44
N GLU A 27 10.88 -2.87 -1.74
CA GLU A 27 9.74 -3.58 -1.18
C GLU A 27 8.60 -3.77 -2.19
N TRP A 28 7.73 -4.71 -1.87
CA TRP A 28 6.43 -4.88 -2.49
C TRP A 28 5.40 -4.07 -1.73
N ILE A 29 4.45 -3.50 -2.46
CA ILE A 29 3.43 -2.59 -1.94
C ILE A 29 2.08 -3.17 -2.30
N ALA A 30 1.23 -3.35 -1.29
CA ALA A 30 -0.14 -3.80 -1.40
C ALA A 30 -1.10 -2.64 -1.19
N VAL A 31 -2.00 -2.45 -2.15
CA VAL A 31 -2.97 -1.35 -2.19
C VAL A 31 -4.38 -1.92 -2.04
N ALA A 32 -5.07 -1.57 -0.95
CA ALA A 32 -6.46 -1.97 -0.72
C ALA A 32 -7.43 -1.09 -1.52
N ARG A 33 -8.48 -1.73 -2.06
CA ARG A 33 -9.54 -1.07 -2.84
C ARG A 33 -8.94 -0.18 -3.93
N ALA A 34 -8.05 -0.75 -4.73
CA ALA A 34 -7.22 -0.02 -5.68
C ALA A 34 -8.02 0.84 -6.68
N SER A 35 -9.28 0.48 -6.95
CA SER A 35 -10.20 1.23 -7.81
C SER A 35 -10.97 2.36 -7.10
N ASP A 36 -10.96 2.42 -5.77
CA ASP A 36 -11.60 3.51 -5.02
C ASP A 36 -10.83 4.81 -5.28
N ARG A 37 -11.53 5.94 -5.19
CA ARG A 37 -10.95 7.26 -5.44
C ARG A 37 -10.23 7.79 -4.21
N GLU A 38 -9.02 8.31 -4.42
CA GLU A 38 -8.28 9.15 -3.48
C GLU A 38 -8.06 10.49 -4.18
N SER A 39 -8.77 11.53 -3.70
CA SER A 39 -8.90 12.81 -4.43
C SER A 39 -9.43 12.61 -5.87
N ASP A 40 -8.66 13.02 -6.88
CA ASP A 40 -9.06 12.93 -8.29
C ASP A 40 -8.59 11.65 -9.01
N LEU A 41 -7.80 10.82 -8.34
CA LEU A 41 -7.18 9.61 -8.89
C LEU A 41 -7.80 8.35 -8.27
N SER A 42 -7.65 7.21 -8.94
CA SER A 42 -7.82 5.92 -8.26
C SER A 42 -6.66 5.73 -7.27
N ARG A 43 -6.84 4.92 -6.23
CA ARG A 43 -5.77 4.64 -5.26
C ARG A 43 -4.51 4.07 -5.91
N ILE A 44 -4.64 3.25 -6.95
CA ILE A 44 -3.46 2.76 -7.67
C ILE A 44 -2.78 3.88 -8.48
N ASP A 45 -3.55 4.72 -9.17
CA ASP A 45 -2.97 5.85 -9.91
C ASP A 45 -2.29 6.85 -8.97
N TRP A 46 -2.87 7.07 -7.77
CA TRP A 46 -2.26 7.88 -6.73
C TRP A 46 -0.90 7.34 -6.29
N VAL A 47 -0.77 6.01 -6.11
CA VAL A 47 0.50 5.37 -5.74
C VAL A 47 1.53 5.47 -6.87
N LEU A 48 1.11 5.43 -8.12
CA LEU A 48 2.04 5.61 -9.24
C LEU A 48 2.54 7.06 -9.35
N GLU A 49 1.70 8.03 -9.02
CA GLU A 49 2.02 9.47 -9.08
C GLU A 49 2.80 9.97 -7.84
N TYR A 50 2.43 9.51 -6.65
CA TYR A 50 2.94 10.03 -5.37
C TYR A 50 3.60 8.97 -4.48
N GLY A 51 3.69 7.73 -4.96
CA GLY A 51 4.34 6.65 -4.24
C GLY A 51 5.82 6.52 -4.57
N PRO A 52 6.44 5.41 -4.16
CA PRO A 52 7.90 5.27 -4.18
C PRO A 52 8.49 5.12 -5.58
N SER A 53 7.66 4.84 -6.59
CA SER A 53 8.07 4.79 -8.00
C SER A 53 8.18 6.15 -8.69
N ALA A 54 7.78 7.24 -8.03
CA ALA A 54 7.77 8.59 -8.60
C ALA A 54 9.17 9.24 -8.54
N GLY A 55 9.36 10.25 -7.67
CA GLY A 55 10.65 10.92 -7.43
C GLY A 55 11.13 10.74 -5.99
N ASP A 56 12.37 11.19 -5.71
CA ASP A 56 12.98 11.07 -4.37
C ASP A 56 12.15 11.76 -3.27
N ILE A 57 11.52 12.90 -3.57
CA ILE A 57 10.71 13.64 -2.59
C ILE A 57 9.43 12.87 -2.29
N GLU A 58 8.73 12.43 -3.34
CA GLU A 58 7.49 11.67 -3.24
C GLU A 58 7.72 10.35 -2.52
N ALA A 59 8.79 9.63 -2.88
CA ALA A 59 9.20 8.40 -2.21
C ALA A 59 9.53 8.63 -0.73
N ALA A 60 10.27 9.70 -0.40
CA ALA A 60 10.57 10.03 0.99
C ALA A 60 9.29 10.35 1.80
N CYS A 61 8.37 11.12 1.22
CA CYS A 61 7.08 11.42 1.86
C CYS A 61 6.24 10.15 2.06
N PHE A 62 6.14 9.32 1.03
CA PHE A 62 5.41 8.06 1.07
C PHE A 62 5.91 7.13 2.16
N TRP A 63 7.23 6.93 2.27
CA TRP A 63 7.81 6.07 3.29
C TRP A 63 7.75 6.66 4.70
N GLY A 64 7.66 7.99 4.81
CA GLY A 64 7.51 8.69 6.09
C GLY A 64 6.13 8.50 6.71
N ASP A 65 5.07 8.55 5.89
CA ASP A 65 3.67 8.41 6.33
C ASP A 65 2.79 7.79 5.24
N PRO A 66 2.85 6.45 5.04
CA PRO A 66 2.09 5.80 4.00
C PRO A 66 0.59 5.75 4.36
N PRO A 67 -0.31 5.99 3.38
CA PRO A 67 -1.76 5.91 3.60
C PRO A 67 -2.22 4.62 4.30
N SER A 68 -3.30 4.71 5.09
CA SER A 68 -3.89 3.58 5.83
C SER A 68 -4.22 2.38 4.96
N TRP A 69 -4.68 2.65 3.74
CA TRP A 69 -5.05 1.65 2.73
C TRP A 69 -3.87 1.01 1.98
N ILE A 70 -2.64 1.26 2.43
CA ILE A 70 -1.40 0.68 1.88
C ILE A 70 -0.62 -0.05 2.97
N ALA A 71 0.03 -1.14 2.60
CA ALA A 71 1.11 -1.75 3.37
C ALA A 71 2.24 -2.24 2.45
N SER A 72 3.42 -2.47 3.00
CA SER A 72 4.58 -2.97 2.27
C SER A 72 5.22 -4.20 2.92
N GLY A 73 6.08 -4.87 2.17
CA GLY A 73 6.89 -5.98 2.69
C GLY A 73 7.92 -6.49 1.68
N PRO A 74 8.86 -7.35 2.11
CA PRO A 74 9.95 -7.82 1.25
C PRO A 74 9.51 -8.78 0.14
N THR A 75 8.28 -9.32 0.21
CA THR A 75 7.69 -10.19 -0.81
C THR A 75 6.24 -9.77 -1.11
N PRO A 76 5.68 -10.15 -2.27
CA PRO A 76 4.27 -9.88 -2.60
C PRO A 76 3.31 -10.35 -1.50
N GLU A 77 3.52 -11.58 -1.01
CA GLU A 77 2.70 -12.18 0.05
C GLU A 77 2.89 -11.46 1.39
N GLY A 78 4.12 -11.05 1.69
CA GLY A 78 4.43 -10.27 2.89
C GLY A 78 3.69 -8.94 2.92
N ALA A 79 3.63 -8.24 1.78
CA ALA A 79 2.88 -7.00 1.65
C ALA A 79 1.36 -7.21 1.83
N ILE A 80 0.81 -8.30 1.29
CA ILE A 80 -0.62 -8.65 1.47
C ILE A 80 -0.91 -8.95 2.94
N GLU A 81 -0.08 -9.77 3.60
CA GLU A 81 -0.28 -10.11 5.01
C GLU A 81 -0.17 -8.87 5.91
N ALA A 82 0.78 -7.97 5.62
CA ALA A 82 0.90 -6.69 6.31
C ALA A 82 -0.36 -5.84 6.14
N LEU A 83 -0.93 -5.78 4.92
CA LEU A 83 -2.16 -5.06 4.64
C LEU A 83 -3.36 -5.63 5.41
N ILE A 84 -3.48 -6.96 5.46
CA ILE A 84 -4.54 -7.66 6.21
C ILE A 84 -4.42 -7.35 7.71
N VAL A 85 -3.20 -7.41 8.27
CA VAL A 85 -2.95 -7.10 9.68
C VAL A 85 -3.27 -5.63 9.99
N LYS A 86 -2.85 -4.70 9.12
CA LYS A 86 -3.12 -3.27 9.26
C LYS A 86 -4.62 -2.99 9.28
N ALA A 87 -5.36 -3.53 8.31
CA ALA A 87 -6.81 -3.39 8.25
C ALA A 87 -7.53 -3.99 9.47
N ALA A 88 -7.05 -5.12 10.00
CA ALA A 88 -7.61 -5.71 11.22
C ALA A 88 -7.39 -4.81 12.44
N GLY A 89 -6.22 -4.14 12.53
CA GLY A 89 -5.92 -3.17 13.58
C GLY A 89 -6.83 -1.93 13.52
N GLU A 90 -7.10 -1.42 12.31
CA GLU A 90 -8.00 -0.27 12.09
C GLU A 90 -9.46 -0.59 12.47
N ILE A 91 -9.95 -1.79 12.12
CA ILE A 91 -11.30 -2.26 12.51
C ILE A 91 -11.45 -2.34 14.05
N THR A 92 -10.35 -2.61 14.76
CA THR A 92 -10.38 -2.71 16.23
C THR A 92 -10.28 -1.35 16.92
N ALA A 93 -9.72 -0.34 16.24
CA ALA A 93 -9.59 1.02 16.77
C ALA A 93 -10.86 1.87 16.59
N GLU A 94 -11.80 1.46 15.73
CA GLU A 94 -13.08 2.14 15.49
C GLU A 94 -14.26 1.61 16.35
N GLN A 95 -14.02 0.81 17.40
CA GLN A 95 -15.06 0.42 18.37
C GLN A 95 -14.59 0.64 19.83
N PRO A 96 -15.37 1.25 20.75
CA PRO A 96 -16.73 1.81 20.64
C PRO A 96 -16.82 3.35 20.62
#